data_AF-A0A6A7AFI8-F1
#
_entry.id   AF-A0A6A7AFI8-F1
#
_cell.length_a   1.000
_cell.length_b   1.000
_cell.length_c   1.000
_cell.angle_alpha   90.00
_cell.angle_beta   90.00
_cell.angle_gamma   90.00
#
_symmetry.space_group_name_H-M   'P 1'
#
loop_
_entity.id
_entity.type
_entity.pdbx_description
1 polymer ?
#
loop_
_entity_poly.entity_id
_entity_poly.type
_entity_poly.pdbx_seq_one_letter_code
_entity_poly.pdbx_strand_id
1 'polypeptide(L)'
;MPALSFTIVLHTLNILIGILSAAILALVVHSVILIKRMEALYPQDVKRTGHSLLFWPGVGGIVDMLLFIFLWLQAPHTGGMTKKLISYWNSLLFVTCFIFGRPFVVLIYTFVEYGHATKGQILPLSGYITPETWTCAAAGRNNLQTARSMCTQLRAARYLLILEVVIGAIMLCLMIWIRIQLRKEEKSVKPTATPEIEA
;
A
#
# COMPACT_ATOMS: atom_id res chain seq x y z
N MET A 1 21.89 15.74 15.71
CA MET A 1 20.89 16.50 14.92
C MET A 1 20.25 15.76 13.72
N PRO A 2 20.65 14.55 13.25
CA PRO A 2 20.02 13.94 12.05
C PRO A 2 18.60 13.37 12.27
N ALA A 3 18.17 13.14 13.52
CA ALA A 3 16.91 12.47 13.83
C ALA A 3 15.64 13.25 13.39
N LEU A 4 15.69 14.59 13.39
CA LEU A 4 14.55 15.43 13.03
C LEU A 4 14.25 15.35 11.53
N SER A 5 15.29 15.47 10.68
CA SER A 5 15.15 15.41 9.22
C SER A 5 14.57 14.07 8.76
N PHE A 6 14.99 12.95 9.36
CA PHE A 6 14.44 11.63 9.03
C PHE A 6 12.99 11.45 9.45
N THR A 7 12.63 11.97 10.62
CA THR A 7 11.25 11.91 11.11
C THR A 7 10.31 12.67 10.19
N ILE A 8 10.73 13.86 9.74
CA ILE A 8 9.99 14.67 8.77
C ILE A 8 9.80 13.87 7.47
N VAL A 9 10.87 13.31 6.91
CA VAL A 9 10.79 12.52 5.67
C VAL A 9 9.84 11.32 5.81
N LEU A 10 9.92 10.55 6.90
CA LEU A 10 9.03 9.40 7.13
C LEU A 10 7.55 9.82 7.23
N HIS A 11 7.25 10.92 7.93
CA HIS A 11 5.89 11.44 7.99
C HIS A 11 5.40 11.97 6.65
N THR A 12 6.26 12.65 5.88
CA THR A 12 5.90 13.11 4.53
C THR A 12 5.58 11.94 3.62
N LEU A 13 6.37 10.86 3.63
CA LEU A 13 6.09 9.66 2.85
C LEU A 13 4.79 8.99 3.31
N ASN A 14 4.56 8.88 4.62
CA ASN A 14 3.33 8.30 5.17
C ASN A 14 2.08 9.10 4.78
N ILE A 15 2.14 10.44 4.84
CA ILE A 15 1.04 11.32 4.40
C ILE A 15 0.80 11.14 2.89
N LEU A 16 1.86 11.05 2.08
CA LEU A 16 1.73 10.84 0.65
C LEU A 16 1.03 9.51 0.34
N ILE A 17 1.37 8.43 1.06
CA ILE A 17 0.68 7.14 0.97
C ILE A 17 -0.81 7.29 1.34
N GLY A 18 -1.12 8.01 2.42
CA GLY A 18 -2.51 8.30 2.80
C GLY A 18 -3.31 9.07 1.74
N ILE A 19 -2.68 10.07 1.10
CA ILE A 19 -3.29 10.83 0.00
C ILE A 19 -3.55 9.92 -1.21
N LEU A 20 -2.59 9.08 -1.58
CA LEU A 20 -2.75 8.11 -2.67
C LEU A 20 -3.86 7.11 -2.36
N SER A 21 -3.91 6.61 -1.12
CA SER A 21 -4.96 5.70 -0.63
C SER A 21 -6.34 6.34 -0.72
N ALA A 22 -6.47 7.61 -0.32
CA ALA A 22 -7.72 8.36 -0.44
C ALA A 22 -8.13 8.58 -1.90
N ALA A 23 -7.17 8.85 -2.80
CA ALA A 23 -7.43 8.97 -4.23
C ALA A 23 -7.89 7.64 -4.84
N ILE A 24 -7.25 6.52 -4.49
CA ILE A 24 -7.68 5.17 -4.90
C ILE A 24 -9.10 4.91 -4.40
N LEU A 25 -9.39 5.19 -3.13
CA LEU A 25 -10.71 5.02 -2.54
C LEU A 25 -11.77 5.85 -3.27
N ALA A 26 -11.47 7.13 -3.57
CA ALA A 26 -12.38 8.00 -4.29
C ALA A 26 -12.69 7.47 -5.70
N LEU A 27 -11.66 7.00 -6.43
CA LEU A 27 -11.83 6.39 -7.75
C LEU A 27 -12.69 5.12 -7.69
N VAL A 28 -12.46 4.25 -6.70
CA VAL A 28 -13.19 2.99 -6.53
C VAL A 28 -14.64 3.24 -6.10
N VAL A 29 -14.88 4.17 -5.17
CA VAL A 29 -16.24 4.57 -4.78
C VAL A 29 -16.99 5.14 -5.98
N HIS A 30 -16.34 6.02 -6.75
CA HIS A 30 -16.94 6.60 -7.94
C HIS A 30 -17.26 5.53 -8.99
N SER A 31 -16.36 4.55 -9.22
CA SER A 31 -16.62 3.45 -10.15
C SER A 31 -17.79 2.58 -9.69
N VAL A 32 -17.92 2.30 -8.39
CA VAL A 32 -19.05 1.54 -7.82
C VAL A 32 -20.38 2.28 -8.02
N ILE A 33 -20.39 3.60 -7.85
CA ILE A 33 -21.58 4.42 -8.11
C ILE A 33 -21.96 4.33 -9.60
N LEU A 34 -20.99 4.37 -10.52
CA LEU A 34 -21.25 4.21 -11.95
C LEU A 34 -21.78 2.81 -12.30
N ILE A 35 -21.33 1.75 -11.61
CA ILE A 35 -21.83 0.38 -11.82
C ILE A 35 -23.29 0.25 -11.44
N LYS A 36 -23.69 0.87 -10.33
CA LYS A 36 -25.11 0.88 -9.93
C LYS A 36 -26.01 1.46 -11.02
N ARG A 37 -25.50 2.38 -11.85
CA ARG A 37 -26.24 2.93 -13.01
C ARG A 37 -26.29 1.97 -14.21
N MET A 38 -25.42 0.97 -14.26
CA MET A 38 -25.34 -0.03 -15.34
C MET A 38 -25.71 -1.43 -14.86
N GLU A 39 -26.46 -1.53 -13.76
CA GLU A 39 -26.77 -2.79 -13.08
C GLU A 39 -27.46 -3.82 -13.97
N ALA A 40 -28.23 -3.38 -14.98
CA ALA A 40 -28.88 -4.25 -15.96
C ALA A 40 -27.90 -4.94 -16.94
N LEU A 41 -26.69 -4.41 -17.13
CA LEU A 41 -25.70 -4.94 -18.08
C LEU A 41 -24.49 -5.58 -17.39
N TYR A 42 -24.34 -5.41 -16.06
CA TYR A 42 -23.14 -5.79 -15.35
C TYR A 42 -23.22 -7.24 -14.82
N PRO A 43 -22.30 -8.14 -15.20
CA PRO A 43 -22.32 -9.54 -14.73
C PRO A 43 -22.13 -9.61 -13.21
N GLN A 44 -23.00 -10.38 -12.54
CA GLN A 44 -23.05 -10.43 -11.06
C GLN A 44 -21.75 -10.98 -10.44
N ASP A 45 -21.05 -11.89 -11.10
CA ASP A 45 -19.84 -12.53 -10.59
C ASP A 45 -18.65 -11.57 -10.47
N VAL A 46 -18.58 -10.57 -11.36
CA VAL A 46 -17.52 -9.54 -11.39
C VAL A 46 -17.75 -8.45 -10.35
N LYS A 47 -18.97 -8.37 -9.81
CA LYS A 47 -19.43 -7.27 -8.95
C LYS A 47 -18.83 -7.34 -7.54
N ARG A 48 -18.55 -8.55 -7.03
CA ARG A 48 -18.29 -8.77 -5.59
C ARG A 48 -16.80 -8.87 -5.23
N THR A 49 -15.98 -9.47 -6.08
CA THR A 49 -14.59 -9.81 -5.71
C THR A 49 -13.60 -8.70 -6.10
N GLY A 50 -13.70 -8.14 -7.31
CA GLY A 50 -12.68 -7.18 -7.78
C GLY A 50 -12.74 -5.79 -7.12
N HIS A 51 -13.93 -5.27 -6.80
CA HIS A 51 -14.02 -3.95 -6.14
C HIS A 51 -13.65 -4.00 -4.66
N SER A 52 -14.03 -5.08 -3.95
CA SER A 52 -13.71 -5.24 -2.53
C SER A 52 -12.19 -5.30 -2.30
N LEU A 53 -11.44 -5.86 -3.25
CA LEU A 53 -9.98 -5.89 -3.23
C LEU A 53 -9.33 -4.52 -3.37
N LEU A 54 -9.88 -3.61 -4.18
CA LEU A 54 -9.36 -2.23 -4.33
C LEU A 54 -9.84 -1.28 -3.22
N PHE A 55 -10.96 -1.59 -2.55
CA PHE A 55 -11.36 -0.89 -1.33
C PHE A 55 -10.38 -1.11 -0.18
N TRP A 56 -9.78 -2.30 -0.12
CA TRP A 56 -8.89 -2.70 0.96
C TRP A 56 -7.63 -1.82 1.10
N PRO A 57 -6.84 -1.54 0.05
CA PRO A 57 -5.71 -0.60 0.14
C PRO A 57 -6.18 0.83 0.36
N GLY A 58 -7.31 1.25 -0.25
CA GLY A 58 -7.83 2.61 -0.09
C GLY A 58 -8.21 2.96 1.34
N VAL A 59 -9.07 2.16 1.99
CA VAL A 59 -9.44 2.37 3.40
C VAL A 59 -8.27 2.00 4.32
N GLY A 60 -7.60 0.89 4.02
CA GLY A 60 -6.47 0.38 4.78
C GLY A 60 -5.36 1.42 4.93
N GLY A 61 -4.93 2.03 3.83
CA GLY A 61 -3.84 3.01 3.84
C GLY A 61 -4.16 4.29 4.60
N ILE A 62 -5.42 4.74 4.64
CA ILE A 62 -5.84 5.89 5.49
C ILE A 62 -5.71 5.52 6.96
N VAL A 63 -6.21 4.34 7.35
CA VAL A 63 -6.11 3.85 8.73
C VAL A 63 -4.64 3.62 9.10
N ASP A 64 -3.87 3.03 8.19
CA ASP A 64 -2.46 2.73 8.40
C ASP A 64 -1.64 4.02 8.56
N MET A 65 -1.95 5.06 7.79
CA MET A 65 -1.36 6.39 7.95
C MET A 65 -1.60 6.96 9.35
N LEU A 66 -2.85 6.92 9.84
CA LEU A 66 -3.19 7.43 11.17
C LEU A 66 -2.51 6.62 12.27
N LEU A 67 -2.56 5.28 12.18
CA LEU A 67 -1.93 4.38 13.13
C LEU A 67 -0.41 4.60 13.17
N PHE A 68 0.25 4.79 12.03
CA PHE A 68 1.67 5.08 12.00
C PHE A 68 2.01 6.38 12.75
N ILE A 69 1.20 7.44 12.56
CA ILE A 69 1.37 8.70 13.29
C ILE A 69 1.21 8.48 14.80
N PHE A 70 0.16 7.76 15.24
CA PHE A 70 -0.06 7.47 16.65
C PHE A 70 1.05 6.60 17.26
N LEU A 71 1.49 5.55 16.58
CA LEU A 71 2.59 4.68 17.01
C LEU A 71 3.88 5.47 17.16
N TRP A 72 4.15 6.41 16.24
CA TRP A 72 5.33 7.25 16.29
C TRP A 72 5.27 8.30 17.40
N LEU A 73 4.10 8.91 17.64
CA LEU A 73 3.90 9.86 18.74
C LEU A 73 4.04 9.21 20.11
N GLN A 74 3.59 7.95 20.26
CA GLN A 74 3.72 7.18 21.50
C GLN A 74 5.12 6.59 21.70
N ALA A 75 6.00 6.67 20.69
CA ALA A 75 7.36 6.15 20.81
C ALA A 75 8.10 6.91 21.94
N PRO A 76 8.68 6.20 22.93
CA PRO A 76 9.34 6.84 24.06
C PRO A 76 10.59 7.59 23.59
N HIS A 77 10.49 8.93 23.51
CA HIS A 77 11.61 9.80 23.15
C HIS A 77 12.69 9.83 24.25
N THR A 78 12.26 9.69 25.51
CA THR A 78 13.09 9.60 26.71
C THR A 78 12.84 8.26 27.41
N GLY A 79 13.82 7.37 27.36
CA GLY A 79 13.73 6.02 27.92
C GLY A 79 14.95 5.17 27.58
N GLY A 80 15.15 4.09 28.34
CA GLY A 80 16.27 3.16 28.16
C GLY A 80 16.34 2.58 26.74
N MET A 81 17.55 2.28 26.28
CA MET A 81 17.88 1.87 24.92
C MET A 81 17.03 0.68 24.41
N THR A 82 16.68 -0.25 25.31
CA THR A 82 15.84 -1.42 25.04
C THR A 82 14.41 -1.05 24.63
N LYS A 83 13.78 -0.07 25.29
CA LYS A 83 12.40 0.38 24.95
C LYS A 83 12.35 1.07 23.59
N LYS A 84 13.38 1.84 23.25
CA LYS A 84 13.53 2.46 21.92
C LYS A 84 13.68 1.43 20.81
N LEU A 85 14.45 0.36 21.08
CA LEU A 85 14.65 -0.73 20.13
C LEU A 85 13.34 -1.47 19.80
N ILE A 86 12.54 -1.78 20.82
CA ILE A 86 11.25 -2.48 20.67
C ILE A 86 10.26 -1.61 19.89
N SER A 87 10.13 -0.33 20.25
CA SER A 87 9.28 0.62 19.52
C SER A 87 9.68 0.70 18.05
N TYR A 88 10.98 0.73 17.75
CA TYR A 88 11.48 0.74 16.38
C TYR A 88 11.11 -0.54 15.61
N TRP A 89 11.23 -1.71 16.23
CA TRP A 89 10.83 -2.99 15.63
C TRP A 89 9.35 -3.04 15.33
N ASN A 90 8.51 -2.55 16.25
CA ASN A 90 7.08 -2.47 16.04
C ASN A 90 6.75 -1.57 14.83
N SER A 91 7.39 -0.41 14.73
CA SER A 91 7.23 0.48 13.57
C SER A 91 7.73 -0.19 12.28
N LEU A 92 8.86 -0.89 12.30
CA LEU A 92 9.40 -1.58 11.11
C LEU A 92 8.45 -2.69 10.64
N LEU A 93 7.94 -3.51 11.55
CA LEU A 93 6.96 -4.55 11.26
C LEU A 93 5.66 -3.93 10.72
N PHE A 94 5.23 -2.81 11.30
CA PHE A 94 4.06 -2.09 10.86
C PHE A 94 4.20 -1.62 9.40
N VAL A 95 5.31 -0.95 9.07
CA VAL A 95 5.57 -0.50 7.68
C VAL A 95 5.67 -1.68 6.73
N THR A 96 6.34 -2.77 7.13
CA THR A 96 6.51 -3.95 6.29
C THR A 96 5.16 -4.62 5.97
N CYS A 97 4.33 -4.85 6.99
CA CYS A 97 3.08 -5.60 6.84
C CYS A 97 1.96 -4.73 6.25
N PHE A 98 1.78 -3.52 6.76
CA PHE A 98 0.59 -2.72 6.47
C PHE A 98 0.84 -1.68 5.37
N ILE A 99 1.95 -0.94 5.42
CA ILE A 99 2.24 0.10 4.44
C ILE A 99 2.75 -0.49 3.11
N PHE A 100 3.62 -1.50 3.16
CA PHE A 100 4.16 -2.12 1.95
C PHE A 100 3.42 -3.41 1.58
N GLY A 101 3.31 -4.34 2.53
CA GLY A 101 2.80 -5.69 2.26
C GLY A 101 1.37 -5.70 1.74
N ARG A 102 0.47 -4.93 2.36
CA ARG A 102 -0.94 -4.85 1.97
C ARG A 102 -1.13 -4.38 0.51
N PRO A 103 -0.66 -3.19 0.09
CA PRO A 103 -0.82 -2.77 -1.29
C PRO A 103 -0.04 -3.68 -2.26
N PHE A 104 1.08 -4.27 -1.85
CA PHE A 104 1.83 -5.22 -2.67
C PHE A 104 1.06 -6.52 -2.96
N VAL A 105 0.42 -7.12 -1.95
CA VAL A 105 -0.41 -8.32 -2.13
C VAL A 105 -1.60 -8.03 -3.05
N VAL A 106 -2.27 -6.89 -2.85
CA VAL A 106 -3.38 -6.45 -3.71
C VAL A 106 -2.88 -6.21 -5.14
N LEU A 107 -1.69 -5.63 -5.29
CA LEU A 107 -1.06 -5.42 -6.60
C LEU A 107 -0.79 -6.76 -7.30
N ILE A 108 -0.19 -7.74 -6.63
CA ILE A 108 0.02 -9.07 -7.19
C ILE A 108 -1.31 -9.69 -7.62
N TYR A 109 -2.31 -9.66 -6.74
CA TYR A 109 -3.60 -10.26 -7.04
C TYR A 109 -4.24 -9.60 -8.27
N THR A 110 -4.25 -8.27 -8.33
CA THR A 110 -4.81 -7.53 -9.48
C THR A 110 -4.07 -7.81 -10.78
N PHE A 111 -2.75 -7.98 -10.76
CA PHE A 111 -1.97 -8.34 -11.96
C PHE A 111 -2.12 -9.81 -12.37
N VAL A 112 -2.14 -10.74 -11.42
CA VAL A 112 -2.35 -12.16 -11.68
C VAL A 112 -3.74 -12.36 -12.28
N GLU A 113 -4.77 -11.80 -11.66
CA GLU A 113 -6.14 -11.91 -12.16
C GLU A 113 -6.29 -11.25 -13.54
N TYR A 114 -5.64 -10.10 -13.78
CA TYR A 114 -5.59 -9.46 -15.10
C TYR A 114 -4.85 -10.29 -16.16
N GLY A 115 -3.75 -10.94 -15.79
CA GLY A 115 -2.97 -11.82 -16.67
C GLY A 115 -3.71 -13.11 -17.05
N HIS A 116 -4.49 -13.67 -16.12
CA HIS A 116 -5.38 -14.79 -16.41
C HIS A 116 -6.59 -14.36 -17.27
N ALA A 117 -7.11 -13.14 -17.07
CA ALA A 117 -8.18 -12.58 -17.88
C ALA A 117 -7.78 -12.39 -19.36
N THR A 118 -6.51 -12.04 -19.62
CA THR A 118 -6.00 -11.76 -20.98
C THR A 118 -5.56 -13.02 -21.74
N LYS A 119 -5.22 -14.11 -21.05
CA LYS A 119 -4.91 -15.40 -21.68
C LYS A 119 -6.16 -16.22 -22.06
N GLY A 120 -7.34 -15.82 -21.58
CA GLY A 120 -8.63 -16.32 -22.08
C GLY A 120 -8.90 -15.75 -23.48
N GLN A 121 -8.85 -16.61 -24.49
CA GLN A 121 -8.98 -16.27 -25.91
C GLN A 121 -10.24 -15.44 -26.22
N ILE A 122 -10.06 -14.41 -27.05
CA ILE A 122 -10.94 -13.93 -28.13
C ILE A 122 -12.38 -14.53 -28.12
N LEU A 123 -13.31 -13.86 -27.42
CA LEU A 123 -14.79 -14.03 -27.39
C LEU A 123 -15.41 -15.31 -26.76
N PRO A 124 -16.64 -15.19 -26.22
CA PRO A 124 -17.09 -14.44 -25.05
C PRO A 124 -17.08 -15.33 -23.77
N LEU A 125 -16.89 -14.76 -22.58
CA LEU A 125 -17.23 -15.41 -21.30
C LEU A 125 -16.39 -16.60 -20.78
N SER A 126 -15.14 -16.86 -21.19
CA SER A 126 -14.33 -17.97 -20.62
C SER A 126 -12.96 -17.60 -20.05
N GLY A 127 -12.87 -16.45 -19.37
CA GLY A 127 -11.72 -16.09 -18.53
C GLY A 127 -12.19 -15.43 -17.23
N TYR A 128 -11.35 -15.40 -16.19
CA TYR A 128 -11.66 -14.63 -14.97
C TYR A 128 -11.84 -13.16 -15.35
N ILE A 129 -13.09 -12.67 -15.29
CA ILE A 129 -13.39 -11.31 -15.69
C ILE A 129 -13.09 -10.38 -14.50
N THR A 130 -12.08 -9.52 -14.65
CA THR A 130 -11.85 -8.42 -13.69
C THR A 130 -12.73 -7.22 -14.03
N PRO A 131 -13.07 -6.36 -13.05
CA PRO A 131 -13.83 -5.13 -13.32
C PRO A 131 -13.18 -4.22 -14.38
N GLU A 132 -11.85 -4.11 -14.39
CA GLU A 132 -11.12 -3.34 -15.40
C GLU A 132 -11.30 -3.98 -16.78
N THR A 133 -11.02 -5.27 -16.94
CA THR A 133 -11.12 -5.94 -18.25
C THR A 133 -12.53 -5.90 -18.81
N TRP A 134 -13.56 -6.06 -17.96
CA TRP A 134 -14.94 -5.97 -18.40
C TRP A 134 -15.30 -4.56 -18.86
N THR A 135 -15.01 -3.54 -18.05
CA THR A 135 -15.37 -2.15 -18.37
C THR A 135 -14.64 -1.67 -19.63
N CYS A 136 -13.38 -2.05 -19.80
CA CYS A 136 -12.61 -1.73 -21.00
C CYS A 136 -13.15 -2.47 -22.24
N ALA A 137 -13.55 -3.74 -22.13
CA ALA A 137 -14.16 -4.47 -23.23
C ALA A 137 -15.56 -3.92 -23.59
N ALA A 138 -16.39 -3.61 -22.60
CA ALA A 138 -17.70 -3.01 -22.78
C ALA A 138 -17.62 -1.62 -23.43
N ALA A 139 -16.60 -0.82 -23.09
CA ALA A 139 -16.32 0.47 -23.71
C ALA A 139 -16.02 0.33 -25.21
N GLY A 140 -15.30 -0.71 -25.62
CA GLY A 140 -14.97 -0.97 -27.03
C GLY A 140 -16.14 -1.53 -27.84
N ARG A 141 -17.01 -2.34 -27.23
CA ARG A 141 -18.08 -3.06 -27.95
C ARG A 141 -19.37 -2.25 -28.12
N ASN A 142 -19.78 -1.51 -27.10
CA ASN A 142 -21.08 -0.84 -27.07
C ASN A 142 -20.97 0.70 -27.08
N ASN A 143 -19.75 1.23 -27.21
CA ASN A 143 -19.43 2.67 -27.21
C ASN A 143 -20.05 3.44 -26.01
N LEU A 144 -20.27 2.73 -24.89
CA LEU A 144 -20.83 3.29 -23.67
C LEU A 144 -19.80 4.23 -23.03
N GLN A 145 -20.06 5.54 -23.06
CA GLN A 145 -19.19 6.56 -22.45
C GLN A 145 -18.91 6.26 -20.97
N THR A 146 -19.91 5.75 -20.25
CA THR A 146 -19.77 5.37 -18.84
C THR A 146 -18.77 4.23 -18.64
N ALA A 147 -18.78 3.22 -19.52
CA ALA A 147 -17.82 2.11 -19.46
C ALA A 147 -16.39 2.57 -19.79
N ARG A 148 -16.23 3.51 -20.73
CA ARG A 148 -14.92 4.13 -21.03
C ARG A 148 -14.36 4.89 -19.84
N SER A 149 -15.19 5.73 -19.19
CA SER A 149 -14.79 6.48 -17.99
C SER A 149 -14.35 5.53 -16.86
N MET A 150 -15.11 4.46 -16.63
CA MET A 150 -14.79 3.45 -15.63
C MET A 150 -13.49 2.70 -15.91
N CYS A 151 -13.25 2.29 -17.15
CA CYS A 151 -12.00 1.66 -17.56
C CYS A 151 -10.80 2.56 -17.24
N THR A 152 -10.90 3.85 -17.55
CA THR A 152 -9.86 4.84 -17.23
C THR A 152 -9.65 4.99 -15.72
N GLN A 153 -10.73 5.05 -14.93
CA GLN A 153 -10.67 5.18 -13.47
C GLN A 153 -10.02 3.96 -12.81
N LEU A 154 -10.41 2.75 -13.19
CA LEU A 154 -9.83 1.51 -12.64
C LEU A 154 -8.36 1.35 -13.03
N ARG A 155 -8.02 1.69 -14.28
CA ARG A 155 -6.63 1.72 -14.73
C ARG A 155 -5.80 2.75 -13.95
N ALA A 156 -6.35 3.94 -13.71
CA ALA A 156 -5.70 4.96 -12.89
C ALA A 156 -5.48 4.48 -11.45
N ALA A 157 -6.49 3.84 -10.84
CA ALA A 157 -6.37 3.27 -9.49
C ALA A 157 -5.25 2.22 -9.40
N ARG A 158 -5.11 1.34 -10.41
CA ARG A 158 -3.99 0.39 -10.47
C ARG A 158 -2.63 1.09 -10.55
N TYR A 159 -2.50 2.13 -11.37
CA TYR A 159 -1.24 2.87 -11.47
C TYR A 159 -0.90 3.62 -10.17
N LEU A 160 -1.90 4.18 -9.49
CA LEU A 160 -1.70 4.78 -8.17
C LEU A 160 -1.26 3.75 -7.13
N LEU A 161 -1.79 2.53 -7.18
CA LEU A 161 -1.36 1.43 -6.31
C LEU A 161 0.11 1.04 -6.53
N ILE A 162 0.58 1.04 -7.79
CA ILE A 162 2.02 0.83 -8.09
C ILE A 162 2.86 1.92 -7.42
N LEU A 163 2.45 3.18 -7.55
CA LEU A 163 3.15 4.30 -6.95
C LEU A 163 3.17 4.21 -5.41
N GLU A 164 2.05 3.80 -4.82
CA GLU A 164 1.93 3.54 -3.38
C GLU A 164 2.93 2.47 -2.91
N VAL A 165 3.03 1.34 -3.63
CA VAL A 165 4.01 0.27 -3.33
C VAL A 165 5.44 0.78 -3.44
N VAL A 166 5.75 1.60 -4.46
CA VAL A 166 7.10 2.18 -4.64
C VAL A 166 7.46 3.09 -3.45
N ILE A 167 6.54 3.96 -3.03
CA ILE A 167 6.76 4.85 -1.89
C ILE A 167 6.88 4.05 -0.59
N GLY A 168 6.04 3.03 -0.40
CA GLY A 168 6.12 2.10 0.73
C GLY A 168 7.47 1.37 0.80
N ALA A 169 8.01 0.94 -0.35
CA ALA A 169 9.34 0.33 -0.44
C ALA A 169 10.45 1.32 -0.05
N ILE A 170 10.38 2.57 -0.52
CA ILE A 170 11.33 3.63 -0.15
C ILE A 170 11.30 3.85 1.37
N MET A 171 10.10 3.96 1.95
CA MET A 171 9.92 4.12 3.40
C MET A 171 10.53 2.95 4.18
N LEU A 172 10.30 1.71 3.72
CA LEU A 172 10.87 0.51 4.31
C LEU A 172 12.41 0.50 4.24
N CYS A 173 12.98 0.83 3.08
CA CYS A 173 14.43 0.94 2.90
C CYS A 173 15.05 2.00 3.84
N LEU A 174 14.40 3.15 3.99
CA LEU A 174 14.84 4.20 4.91
C LEU A 174 14.84 3.71 6.37
N MET A 175 13.81 2.98 6.78
CA MET A 175 13.77 2.40 8.13
C MET A 175 14.88 1.35 8.33
N ILE A 176 15.06 0.45 7.38
CA ILE A 176 16.16 -0.53 7.47
C ILE A 176 17.52 0.18 7.56
N TRP A 177 17.74 1.21 6.74
CA TRP A 177 18.96 2.01 6.76
C TRP A 177 19.22 2.65 8.13
N ILE A 178 18.22 3.33 8.69
CA ILE A 178 18.32 3.97 10.01
C ILE A 178 18.67 2.92 11.07
N ARG A 179 18.07 1.73 11.01
CA ARG A 179 18.37 0.66 11.97
C ARG A 179 19.83 0.23 11.90
N ILE A 180 20.37 0.09 10.69
CA ILE A 180 21.76 -0.28 10.48
C ILE A 180 22.69 0.79 11.06
N GLN A 181 22.38 2.08 10.87
CA GLN A 181 23.18 3.18 11.44
C GLN A 181 23.14 3.17 12.97
N LEU A 182 21.96 3.02 13.58
CA LEU A 182 21.82 2.95 15.05
C LEU A 182 22.59 1.76 15.65
N ARG A 183 22.63 0.61 14.96
CA ARG A 183 23.44 -0.54 15.40
C ARG A 183 24.94 -0.25 15.33
N LYS A 184 25.41 0.54 14.35
CA LYS A 184 26.81 0.91 14.24
C LYS A 184 27.23 1.80 15.41
N GLU A 185 26.41 2.79 15.75
CA GLU A 185 26.65 3.67 16.90
C GLU A 185 26.60 2.92 18.24
N GLU A 186 25.68 1.97 18.41
CA GLU A 186 25.62 1.12 19.61
C GLU A 186 26.92 0.30 19.79
N LYS A 187 27.46 -0.24 18.69
CA LYS A 187 28.72 -1.00 18.71
C LYS A 187 29.94 -0.12 18.94
N SER A 188 29.94 1.16 18.53
CA SER A 188 31.06 2.08 18.74
C SER A 188 31.11 2.68 20.14
N VAL A 189 29.99 2.68 20.87
CA VAL A 189 29.93 3.11 22.28
C VAL A 189 30.30 1.98 23.25
N LYS A 190 30.10 0.71 22.84
CA LYS A 190 30.44 -0.48 23.65
C LYS A 190 31.88 -1.04 23.61
N PRO A 191 32.90 -0.53 22.88
CA PRO A 191 34.19 -1.20 22.80
C PRO A 191 35.20 -0.65 23.81
N THR A 192 34.87 -0.51 25.10
CA THR A 192 35.85 -0.35 26.21
C THR A 192 35.16 -0.38 27.57
N ALA A 193 34.60 -1.54 27.94
CA ALA A 193 34.43 -1.88 29.35
C ALA A 193 35.35 -3.07 29.62
N THR A 194 36.57 -2.72 30.05
CA THR A 194 37.49 -3.45 30.93
C THR A 194 37.31 -4.97 31.04
N PRO A 195 38.34 -5.78 30.68
CA PRO A 195 38.61 -6.99 31.44
C PRO A 195 39.18 -6.58 32.81
N GLU A 196 38.33 -6.55 33.84
CA GLU A 196 38.79 -6.63 35.22
C GLU A 196 39.20 -8.10 35.51
N ILE A 197 40.52 -8.29 35.43
CA ILE A 197 41.43 -9.14 36.22
C ILE A 197 40.78 -10.16 37.18
N GLU A 198 41.09 -11.44 36.96
CA GLU A 198 41.44 -12.45 37.98
C GLU A 198 42.62 -13.26 37.36
N ALA A 199 43.80 -13.43 37.94
CA ALA A 199 44.33 -13.25 39.28
C ALA A 199 45.83 -12.90 39.22
#